data_AF-A0AAD5XYB0-F1
#
_entry.id   AF-A0AAD5XYB0-F1
#
_cell.length_a   1.000
_cell.length_b   1.000
_cell.length_c   1.000
_cell.angle_alpha   90.00
_cell.angle_beta   90.00
_cell.angle_gamma   90.00
#
_symmetry.space_group_name_H-M   'P 1'
#
loop_
_entity.id
_entity.type
_entity.pdbx_description
1 polymer ?
#
loop_
_entity_poly.entity_id
_entity_poly.type
_entity_poly.pdbx_seq_one_letter_code
_entity_poly.pdbx_strand_id
1 'polypeptide(L)'
;MYAGEIFVNFEMEQIDYKILNNLNNLPLQFENKLSAEKISLIVNAVLCSLNITNLILPFNLKTFELNFKSVDEKRIIIEKVKETFYKISCVVGFPKSINALEQLKVLIFDFESNIENVKIRNRTRVQQVQENITSSGLDLFKTVYGKNSTAVLKKLQASHVDLVETILYNYGLILSDMSMLSVIETEFVLIAALKVQGGMIEKQAFSHILGAVNVGASKVEVDSAVELIEKIKICLMPVIPSI
;
A
#
# COMPACT_ATOMS: atom_id res chain seq x y z
N MET A 1 5.27 -16.72 -31.73
CA MET A 1 6.63 -16.38 -31.26
C MET A 1 6.61 -14.88 -31.06
N TYR A 2 6.31 -14.31 -29.90
CA TYR A 2 6.98 -14.47 -28.61
C TYR A 2 6.06 -13.91 -27.52
N ALA A 3 5.58 -14.75 -26.60
CA ALA A 3 4.96 -14.32 -25.33
C ALA A 3 5.52 -15.10 -24.13
N GLY A 4 6.55 -15.93 -24.38
CA GLY A 4 7.19 -16.80 -23.38
C GLY A 4 8.65 -16.46 -23.10
N GLU A 5 9.26 -15.49 -23.79
CA GLU A 5 10.68 -15.13 -23.60
C GLU A 5 10.91 -13.68 -23.15
N ILE A 6 9.83 -12.95 -22.81
CA ILE A 6 9.93 -11.74 -21.95
C ILE A 6 9.58 -12.14 -20.51
N PHE A 7 9.88 -13.39 -20.12
CA PHE A 7 10.27 -13.59 -18.74
C PHE A 7 11.70 -13.10 -18.67
N VAL A 8 11.89 -11.89 -18.14
CA VAL A 8 13.19 -11.52 -17.57
C VAL A 8 13.57 -12.73 -16.72
N ASN A 9 14.63 -13.43 -17.11
CA ASN A 9 15.22 -14.52 -16.34
C ASN A 9 15.75 -13.90 -15.05
N PHE A 10 14.83 -13.62 -14.11
CA PHE A 10 15.17 -13.36 -12.73
C PHE A 10 15.62 -14.70 -12.18
N GLU A 11 16.93 -14.89 -12.15
CA GLU A 11 17.52 -15.87 -11.25
C GLU A 11 17.19 -15.42 -9.82
N MET A 12 16.01 -15.82 -9.34
CA MET A 12 15.69 -15.70 -7.94
C MET A 12 16.51 -16.74 -7.18
N GLU A 13 17.07 -16.32 -6.05
CA GLU A 13 17.75 -17.24 -5.17
C GLU A 13 16.76 -18.28 -4.61
N GLN A 14 17.26 -19.44 -4.19
CA GLN A 14 16.43 -20.50 -3.61
C GLN A 14 15.62 -20.01 -2.39
N ILE A 15 16.18 -19.05 -1.64
CA ILE A 15 15.50 -18.42 -0.49
C ILE A 15 14.30 -17.58 -0.94
N ASP A 16 14.46 -16.81 -2.03
CA ASP A 16 13.39 -15.99 -2.61
C ASP A 16 12.25 -16.86 -3.13
N TYR A 17 12.55 -18.00 -3.79
CA TYR A 17 11.52 -18.95 -4.22
C TYR A 17 10.68 -19.51 -3.06
N LYS A 18 11.35 -19.90 -1.97
CA LYS A 18 10.66 -20.42 -0.77
C LYS A 18 9.77 -19.36 -0.13
N ILE A 19 10.28 -18.13 -0.04
CA ILE A 19 9.55 -16.99 0.51
C ILE A 19 8.36 -16.64 -0.37
N LEU A 20 8.55 -16.55 -1.70
CA LEU A 20 7.48 -16.27 -2.65
C LEU A 20 6.37 -17.32 -2.57
N ASN A 21 6.72 -18.60 -2.47
CA ASN A 21 5.73 -19.66 -2.33
C ASN A 21 4.93 -19.51 -1.02
N ASN A 22 5.60 -19.23 0.10
CA ASN A 22 4.91 -18.97 1.36
C ASN A 22 4.02 -17.73 1.26
N LEU A 23 4.51 -16.65 0.67
CA LEU A 23 3.80 -15.40 0.49
C LEU A 23 2.54 -15.57 -0.37
N ASN A 24 2.60 -16.39 -1.42
CA ASN A 24 1.46 -16.69 -2.28
C ASN A 24 0.40 -17.57 -1.59
N ASN A 25 0.78 -18.39 -0.61
CA ASN A 25 -0.12 -19.27 0.11
C ASN A 25 -0.76 -18.62 1.35
N LEU A 26 -0.13 -17.61 1.94
CA LEU A 26 -0.65 -16.88 3.10
C LEU A 26 -2.03 -16.24 2.85
N PRO A 27 -2.27 -15.54 1.73
CA PRO A 27 -3.58 -15.00 1.36
C PRO A 27 -4.75 -15.98 1.47
N LEU A 28 -4.54 -17.24 1.09
CA LEU A 28 -5.56 -18.30 1.10
C LEU A 28 -6.16 -18.52 2.50
N GLN A 29 -5.40 -18.21 3.56
CA GLN A 29 -5.85 -18.34 4.96
C GLN A 29 -6.84 -17.24 5.37
N PHE A 30 -6.96 -16.16 4.58
CA PHE A 30 -7.71 -14.95 4.90
C PHE A 30 -8.85 -14.64 3.94
N GLU A 31 -9.07 -15.44 2.89
CA GLU A 31 -10.05 -15.15 1.82
C GLU A 31 -11.51 -15.00 2.32
N ASN A 32 -11.85 -15.65 3.43
CA ASN A 32 -13.17 -15.52 4.06
C ASN A 32 -13.31 -14.25 4.93
N LYS A 33 -12.23 -13.51 5.15
CA LYS A 33 -12.17 -12.35 6.07
C LYS A 33 -11.70 -11.07 5.39
N LEU A 34 -10.94 -11.17 4.30
CA LEU A 34 -10.44 -10.05 3.50
C LEU A 34 -10.61 -10.37 2.02
N SER A 35 -10.97 -9.37 1.22
CA SER A 35 -10.99 -9.53 -0.23
C SER A 35 -9.59 -9.74 -0.81
N ALA A 36 -9.49 -10.44 -1.94
CA ALA A 36 -8.23 -10.62 -2.67
C ALA A 36 -7.54 -9.29 -3.00
N GLU A 37 -8.34 -8.23 -3.29
CA GLU A 37 -7.83 -6.87 -3.46
C GLU A 37 -7.12 -6.38 -2.20
N LYS A 38 -7.80 -6.37 -1.04
CA LYS A 38 -7.22 -5.89 0.23
C LYS A 38 -5.96 -6.66 0.60
N ILE A 39 -5.95 -7.97 0.39
CA ILE A 39 -4.77 -8.80 0.63
C ILE A 39 -3.61 -8.37 -0.29
N SER A 40 -3.86 -8.19 -1.59
CA SER A 40 -2.85 -7.73 -2.54
C SER A 40 -2.26 -6.37 -2.15
N LEU A 41 -3.11 -5.42 -1.74
CA LEU A 41 -2.65 -4.09 -1.30
C LEU A 41 -1.80 -4.17 -0.02
N ILE A 42 -2.20 -4.99 0.95
CA ILE A 42 -1.45 -5.19 2.21
C ILE A 42 -0.07 -5.79 1.92
N VAL A 43 0.00 -6.85 1.09
CA VAL A 43 1.27 -7.49 0.75
C VAL A 43 2.20 -6.51 0.03
N ASN A 44 1.70 -5.79 -0.97
CA ASN A 44 2.48 -4.79 -1.70
C ASN A 44 2.96 -3.66 -0.77
N ALA A 45 2.10 -3.17 0.13
CA ALA A 45 2.50 -2.17 1.12
C ALA A 45 3.64 -2.68 2.01
N VAL A 46 3.60 -3.93 2.47
CA VAL A 46 4.66 -4.55 3.27
C VAL A 46 5.97 -4.66 2.47
N LEU A 47 5.93 -5.21 1.25
CA LEU A 47 7.12 -5.38 0.41
C LEU A 47 7.80 -4.04 0.11
N CYS A 48 7.01 -3.01 -0.22
CA CYS A 48 7.52 -1.65 -0.41
C CYS A 48 8.14 -1.11 0.88
N SER A 49 7.47 -1.26 2.03
CA SER A 49 7.92 -0.69 3.30
C SER A 49 9.22 -1.31 3.81
N LEU A 50 9.44 -2.59 3.52
CA LEU A 50 10.69 -3.30 3.80
C LEU A 50 11.72 -3.18 2.68
N ASN A 51 11.39 -2.52 1.57
CA ASN A 51 12.22 -2.40 0.36
C ASN A 51 12.64 -3.76 -0.22
N ILE A 52 11.78 -4.78 -0.10
CA ILE A 52 11.98 -6.12 -0.68
C ILE A 52 11.31 -6.13 -2.06
N THR A 53 11.90 -5.39 -3.00
CA THR A 53 11.26 -5.06 -4.27
C THR A 53 11.35 -6.18 -5.30
N ASN A 54 12.37 -7.06 -5.21
CA ASN A 54 12.52 -8.25 -6.05
C ASN A 54 11.31 -9.19 -6.00
N LEU A 55 10.54 -9.20 -4.91
CA LEU A 55 9.35 -10.03 -4.77
C LEU A 55 8.06 -9.39 -5.32
N ILE A 56 8.05 -8.09 -5.60
CA ILE A 56 6.83 -7.37 -6.03
C ILE A 56 6.32 -7.92 -7.37
N LEU A 57 7.18 -7.97 -8.38
CA LEU A 57 6.81 -8.48 -9.71
C LEU A 57 6.27 -9.92 -9.67
N PRO A 58 7.02 -10.92 -9.16
CA PRO A 58 6.57 -12.30 -9.19
C PRO A 58 5.35 -12.56 -8.29
N PHE A 59 5.22 -11.85 -7.16
CA PHE A 59 4.01 -11.93 -6.34
C PHE A 59 2.77 -11.42 -7.09
N ASN A 60 2.87 -10.25 -7.75
CA ASN A 60 1.73 -9.68 -8.46
C ASN A 60 1.36 -10.50 -9.69
N LEU A 61 2.33 -11.04 -10.47
CA LEU A 61 2.04 -11.97 -11.57
C LEU A 61 1.17 -13.14 -11.11
N LYS A 62 1.61 -13.82 -10.03
CA LYS A 62 0.90 -14.98 -9.51
C LYS A 62 -0.48 -14.60 -8.96
N THR A 63 -0.56 -13.50 -8.23
CA THR A 63 -1.81 -13.01 -7.64
C THR A 63 -2.82 -12.63 -8.72
N PHE A 64 -2.37 -11.99 -9.80
CA PHE A 64 -3.20 -11.58 -10.92
C PHE A 64 -3.73 -12.78 -11.70
N GLU A 65 -2.92 -13.79 -11.95
CA GLU A 65 -3.37 -15.03 -12.59
C GLU A 65 -4.46 -15.75 -11.80
N LEU A 66 -4.34 -15.80 -10.46
CA LEU A 66 -5.24 -16.57 -9.61
C LEU A 66 -6.55 -15.84 -9.31
N ASN A 67 -6.50 -14.53 -9.10
CA ASN A 67 -7.60 -13.78 -8.48
C ASN A 67 -8.29 -12.78 -9.41
N PHE A 68 -7.66 -12.38 -10.52
CA PHE A 68 -8.15 -11.30 -11.37
C PHE A 68 -8.19 -11.78 -12.82
N LYS A 69 -9.36 -12.23 -13.29
CA LYS A 69 -9.46 -13.02 -14.53
C LYS A 69 -9.51 -12.14 -15.78
N SER A 70 -10.21 -11.02 -15.70
CA SER A 70 -10.37 -10.10 -16.82
C SER A 70 -9.22 -9.09 -16.92
N VAL A 71 -9.01 -8.56 -18.13
CA VAL A 71 -8.02 -7.50 -18.37
C VAL A 71 -8.35 -6.25 -17.55
N ASP A 72 -9.63 -5.90 -17.43
CA ASP A 72 -10.05 -4.73 -16.67
C ASP A 72 -9.82 -4.90 -15.16
N GLU A 73 -10.12 -6.08 -14.59
CA GLU A 73 -9.79 -6.36 -13.18
C GLU A 73 -8.28 -6.24 -12.92
N LYS A 74 -7.44 -6.82 -13.80
CA LYS A 74 -5.98 -6.71 -13.71
C LYS A 74 -5.50 -5.27 -13.80
N ARG A 75 -6.08 -4.47 -14.71
CA ARG A 75 -5.77 -3.04 -14.83
C ARG A 75 -6.13 -2.27 -13.56
N ILE A 76 -7.32 -2.51 -13.02
CA ILE A 76 -7.79 -1.84 -11.79
C ILE A 76 -6.87 -2.16 -10.62
N ILE A 77 -6.54 -3.44 -10.39
CA ILE A 77 -5.67 -3.80 -9.27
C ILE A 77 -4.24 -3.25 -9.43
N ILE A 78 -3.70 -3.19 -10.65
CA ILE A 78 -2.41 -2.54 -10.92
C ILE A 78 -2.45 -1.05 -10.52
N GLU A 79 -3.50 -0.33 -10.91
CA GLU A 79 -3.67 1.08 -10.50
C GLU A 79 -3.83 1.25 -8.99
N LYS A 80 -4.55 0.34 -8.33
CA LYS A 80 -4.64 0.32 -6.85
C LYS A 80 -3.28 0.04 -6.18
N VAL A 81 -2.45 -0.83 -6.75
CA VAL A 81 -1.09 -1.09 -6.24
C VAL A 81 -0.17 0.12 -6.45
N LYS A 82 -0.25 0.80 -7.60
CA LYS A 82 0.46 2.08 -7.83
C LYS A 82 0.04 3.14 -6.80
N GLU A 83 -1.26 3.25 -6.57
CA GLU A 83 -1.81 4.17 -5.58
C GLU A 83 -1.35 3.80 -4.16
N THR A 84 -1.24 2.51 -3.84
CA THR A 84 -0.68 2.03 -2.57
C THR A 84 0.73 2.56 -2.35
N PHE A 85 1.64 2.36 -3.31
CA PHE A 85 3.02 2.83 -3.20
C PHE A 85 3.12 4.35 -3.08
N TYR A 86 2.28 5.07 -3.82
CA TYR A 86 2.20 6.53 -3.71
C TYR A 86 1.70 6.97 -2.34
N LYS A 87 0.61 6.39 -1.83
CA LYS A 87 0.01 6.78 -0.55
C LYS A 87 0.92 6.52 0.63
N ILE A 88 1.59 5.36 0.68
CA ILE A 88 2.48 5.04 1.80
C ILE A 88 3.81 5.81 1.76
N SER A 89 4.14 6.49 0.64
CA SER A 89 5.38 7.26 0.51
C SER A 89 5.55 8.34 1.60
N CYS A 90 4.45 8.89 2.12
CA CYS A 90 4.48 9.87 3.20
C CYS A 90 4.85 9.29 4.57
N VAL A 91 4.83 7.96 4.74
CA VAL A 91 5.19 7.27 5.99
C VAL A 91 6.39 6.33 5.87
N VAL A 92 6.81 5.95 4.65
CA VAL A 92 7.98 5.09 4.42
C VAL A 92 9.11 5.76 3.64
N GLY A 93 8.86 6.95 3.10
CA GLY A 93 9.78 7.72 2.28
C GLY A 93 9.68 7.40 0.79
N PHE A 94 9.87 8.42 -0.05
CA PHE A 94 9.84 8.31 -1.51
C PHE A 94 10.81 7.27 -2.11
N PRO A 95 12.06 7.08 -1.61
CA PRO A 95 12.98 6.12 -2.23
C PRO A 95 12.41 4.70 -2.32
N LYS A 96 11.76 4.22 -1.26
CA LYS A 96 11.15 2.87 -1.24
C LYS A 96 9.99 2.77 -2.23
N SER A 97 9.14 3.79 -2.28
CA SER A 97 8.04 3.85 -3.25
C SER A 97 8.53 3.90 -4.70
N ILE A 98 9.62 4.62 -4.97
CA ILE A 98 10.26 4.67 -6.30
C ILE A 98 10.76 3.28 -6.70
N ASN A 99 11.50 2.60 -5.82
CA ASN A 99 12.01 1.26 -6.09
C ASN A 99 10.86 0.26 -6.35
N ALA A 100 9.78 0.35 -5.59
CA ALA A 100 8.61 -0.51 -5.76
C ALA A 100 7.87 -0.24 -7.09
N LEU A 101 7.71 1.04 -7.46
CA LEU A 101 7.09 1.43 -8.73
C LEU A 101 7.89 0.99 -9.94
N GLU A 102 9.23 1.00 -9.87
CA GLU A 102 10.09 0.55 -10.98
C GLU A 102 9.88 -0.95 -11.28
N GLN A 103 9.66 -1.77 -10.25
CA GLN A 103 9.34 -3.20 -10.44
C GLN A 103 7.98 -3.41 -11.11
N LEU A 104 6.99 -2.57 -10.78
CA LEU A 104 5.65 -2.66 -11.35
C LEU A 104 5.59 -2.16 -12.81
N LYS A 105 6.53 -1.30 -13.23
CA LYS A 105 6.61 -0.78 -14.59
C LYS A 105 6.74 -1.88 -15.64
N VAL A 106 7.42 -2.98 -15.31
CA VAL A 106 7.54 -4.17 -16.18
C VAL A 106 6.15 -4.77 -16.46
N LEU A 107 5.32 -4.95 -15.42
CA LEU A 107 3.95 -5.44 -15.58
C LEU A 107 3.12 -4.49 -16.43
N ILE A 108 3.22 -3.20 -16.14
CA ILE A 108 2.47 -2.18 -16.86
C ILE A 108 2.83 -2.25 -18.35
N PHE A 109 4.10 -2.32 -18.70
CA PHE A 109 4.53 -2.40 -20.10
C PHE A 109 4.00 -3.65 -20.80
N ASP A 110 4.02 -4.82 -20.16
CA ASP A 110 3.49 -6.06 -20.74
C ASP A 110 1.96 -6.02 -20.89
N PHE A 111 1.23 -5.43 -19.93
CA PHE A 111 -0.22 -5.27 -20.03
C PHE A 111 -0.64 -4.20 -21.03
N GLU A 112 0.11 -3.10 -21.13
CA GLU A 112 -0.21 -1.95 -21.97
C GLU A 112 0.22 -2.13 -23.42
N SER A 113 1.35 -2.79 -23.69
CA SER A 113 1.81 -3.10 -25.06
C SER A 113 0.87 -4.06 -25.80
N ASN A 114 0.05 -4.81 -25.06
CA ASN A 114 -1.00 -5.69 -25.59
C ASN A 114 -2.36 -5.00 -25.77
N ILE A 115 -2.47 -3.69 -25.55
CA ILE A 115 -3.75 -2.96 -25.58
C ILE A 115 -3.58 -1.69 -26.44
N GLU A 116 -4.24 -1.67 -27.60
CA GLU A 116 -4.45 -0.44 -28.35
C GLU A 116 -5.27 0.54 -27.49
N ASN A 117 -4.68 1.68 -27.09
CA ASN A 117 -5.26 2.77 -26.28
C ASN A 117 -5.08 2.67 -24.76
N VAL A 118 -3.82 2.77 -24.30
CA VAL A 118 -3.52 3.15 -22.92
C VAL A 118 -4.02 4.57 -22.65
N LYS A 119 -5.14 4.69 -21.94
CA LYS A 119 -5.52 5.98 -21.34
C LYS A 119 -4.60 6.21 -20.14
N ILE A 120 -3.50 6.93 -20.35
CA ILE A 120 -2.68 7.49 -19.27
C ILE A 120 -3.63 8.26 -18.34
N ARG A 121 -3.68 7.88 -17.06
CA ARG A 121 -4.55 8.52 -16.05
C ARG A 121 -4.39 10.04 -16.16
N ASN A 122 -5.49 10.73 -16.48
CA ASN A 122 -5.51 12.19 -16.48
C ASN A 122 -5.08 12.67 -15.09
N ARG A 123 -4.05 13.51 -15.03
CA ARG A 123 -3.52 14.10 -13.78
C ARG A 123 -4.50 15.13 -13.21
N THR A 124 -5.70 14.71 -12.80
CA THR A 124 -6.69 15.61 -12.18
C THR A 124 -6.31 16.03 -10.76
N ARG A 125 -5.41 15.31 -10.08
CA ARG A 125 -5.02 15.59 -8.68
C ARG A 125 -4.29 16.94 -8.51
N VAL A 126 -3.57 17.42 -9.54
CA VAL A 126 -2.79 18.68 -9.50
C VAL A 126 -3.68 19.92 -9.71
N GLN A 127 -4.96 19.76 -10.07
CA GLN A 127 -5.88 20.88 -10.25
C GLN A 127 -6.57 21.34 -8.94
N GLN A 128 -6.26 20.72 -7.80
CA GLN A 128 -6.78 21.16 -6.51
C GLN A 128 -6.07 22.44 -6.02
N VAL A 129 -6.85 23.46 -5.65
CA VAL A 129 -6.35 24.68 -5.01
C VAL A 129 -5.76 24.33 -3.64
N GLN A 130 -4.65 24.97 -3.25
CA GLN A 130 -3.93 24.74 -1.99
C GLN A 130 -4.86 24.73 -0.75
N GLU A 131 -5.86 25.62 -0.70
CA GLU A 131 -6.83 25.70 0.39
C GLU A 131 -7.72 24.44 0.49
N ASN A 132 -8.05 23.82 -0.65
CA ASN A 132 -8.80 22.57 -0.69
C ASN A 132 -7.96 21.40 -0.17
N ILE A 133 -6.64 21.44 -0.37
CA ILE A 133 -5.72 20.41 0.13
C ILE A 133 -5.69 20.45 1.66
N THR A 134 -5.42 21.61 2.25
CA THR A 134 -5.30 21.71 3.72
C THR A 134 -6.61 21.36 4.43
N SER A 135 -7.76 21.83 3.92
CA SER A 135 -9.07 21.50 4.48
C SER A 135 -9.39 20.01 4.36
N SER A 136 -9.21 19.41 3.17
CA SER A 136 -9.40 17.97 2.97
C SER A 136 -8.50 17.13 3.87
N GLY A 137 -7.25 17.58 4.06
CA GLY A 137 -6.30 16.92 4.95
C GLY A 137 -6.74 16.95 6.41
N LEU A 138 -7.22 18.10 6.89
CA LEU A 138 -7.75 18.25 8.24
C LEU A 138 -9.01 17.41 8.47
N ASP A 139 -9.90 17.36 7.48
CA ASP A 139 -11.15 16.59 7.57
C ASP A 139 -10.87 15.08 7.60
N LEU A 140 -9.99 14.59 6.72
CA LEU A 140 -9.53 13.20 6.78
C LEU A 140 -8.86 12.90 8.12
N PHE A 141 -7.97 13.77 8.59
CA PHE A 141 -7.26 13.59 9.86
C PHE A 141 -8.25 13.50 11.03
N LYS A 142 -9.25 14.38 11.10
CA LYS A 142 -10.29 14.33 12.13
C LYS A 142 -11.13 13.06 12.05
N THR A 143 -11.41 12.58 10.83
CA THR A 143 -12.19 11.34 10.63
C THR A 143 -11.41 10.13 11.15
N VAL A 144 -10.13 10.01 10.78
CA VAL A 144 -9.25 8.91 11.20
C VAL A 144 -9.02 8.93 12.71
N TYR A 145 -8.61 10.08 13.28
CA TYR A 145 -8.25 10.17 14.70
C TYR A 145 -9.47 10.38 15.63
N GLY A 146 -10.64 10.71 15.08
CA GLY A 146 -11.87 10.95 15.80
C GLY A 146 -11.68 11.95 16.95
N LYS A 147 -12.17 11.56 18.14
CA LYS A 147 -12.07 12.36 19.37
C LYS A 147 -10.64 12.70 19.81
N ASN A 148 -9.64 11.96 19.35
CA ASN A 148 -8.24 12.18 19.72
C ASN A 148 -7.52 13.19 18.82
N SER A 149 -8.13 13.60 17.70
CA SER A 149 -7.51 14.48 16.70
C SER A 149 -6.91 15.75 17.31
N THR A 150 -7.66 16.48 18.13
CA THR A 150 -7.17 17.70 18.79
C THR A 150 -5.96 17.45 19.70
N ALA A 151 -5.96 16.35 20.46
CA ALA A 151 -4.85 16.03 21.35
C ALA A 151 -3.58 15.68 20.57
N VAL A 152 -3.72 14.93 19.48
CA VAL A 152 -2.59 14.58 18.60
C VAL A 152 -2.02 15.84 17.93
N LEU A 153 -2.87 16.70 17.37
CA LEU A 153 -2.44 17.96 16.75
C LEU A 153 -1.70 18.87 17.74
N LYS A 154 -2.21 19.03 18.97
CA LYS A 154 -1.53 19.81 20.01
C LYS A 154 -0.14 19.25 20.35
N LYS A 155 -0.02 17.92 20.45
CA LYS A 155 1.27 17.26 20.73
C LYS A 155 2.27 17.47 19.59
N LEU A 156 1.82 17.34 18.34
CA LEU A 156 2.66 17.57 17.16
C LEU A 156 3.09 19.04 17.07
N GLN A 157 2.15 19.97 17.28
CA GLN A 157 2.44 21.41 17.25
C GLN A 157 3.44 21.83 18.31
N ALA A 158 3.34 21.25 19.52
CA ALA A 158 4.30 21.45 20.60
C ALA A 158 5.70 20.88 20.27
N SER A 159 5.79 19.91 19.36
CA SER A 159 7.07 19.34 18.90
C SER A 159 7.67 20.20 17.78
N HIS A 160 6.86 20.58 16.79
CA HIS A 160 7.22 21.51 15.72
C HIS A 160 5.97 21.98 14.97
N VAL A 161 5.78 23.29 14.78
CA VAL A 161 4.57 23.82 14.10
C VAL A 161 4.50 23.40 12.63
N ASP A 162 5.58 23.55 11.87
CA ASP A 162 5.63 23.17 10.45
C ASP A 162 5.39 21.66 10.21
N LEU A 163 5.65 20.82 11.21
CA LEU A 163 5.38 19.39 11.11
C LEU A 163 3.87 19.12 11.02
N VAL A 164 3.04 19.87 11.75
CA VAL A 164 1.59 19.76 11.66
C VAL A 164 1.11 20.14 10.26
N GLU A 165 1.59 21.27 9.74
CA GLU A 165 1.22 21.75 8.41
C GLU A 165 1.64 20.75 7.33
N THR A 166 2.85 20.20 7.43
CA THR A 166 3.35 19.18 6.51
C THR A 166 2.51 17.90 6.57
N ILE A 167 2.15 17.41 7.76
CA ILE A 167 1.30 16.23 7.91
C ILE A 167 -0.07 16.48 7.30
N LEU A 168 -0.72 17.60 7.63
CA LEU A 168 -2.05 17.94 7.09
C LEU A 168 -2.01 18.10 5.57
N TYR A 169 -0.96 18.71 5.04
CA TYR A 169 -0.77 18.82 3.60
C TYR A 169 -0.63 17.45 2.93
N ASN A 170 0.14 16.52 3.51
CA ASN A 170 0.24 15.15 2.99
C ASN A 170 -1.09 14.40 3.10
N TYR A 171 -1.84 14.59 4.19
CA TYR A 171 -3.18 14.02 4.33
C TYR A 171 -4.12 14.49 3.20
N GLY A 172 -4.07 15.78 2.86
CA GLY A 172 -4.89 16.35 1.79
C GLY A 172 -4.42 16.01 0.38
N LEU A 173 -3.12 16.07 0.13
CA LEU A 173 -2.60 15.89 -1.22
C LEU A 173 -2.54 14.41 -1.61
N ILE A 174 -2.13 13.56 -0.67
CA ILE A 174 -1.80 12.17 -0.94
C ILE A 174 -2.93 11.25 -0.47
N LEU A 175 -3.39 11.42 0.77
CA LEU A 175 -4.25 10.41 1.40
C LEU A 175 -5.75 10.63 1.13
N SER A 176 -6.21 11.87 0.99
CA SER A 176 -7.65 12.18 0.88
C SER A 176 -8.28 11.93 -0.49
N ASP A 177 -7.49 11.66 -1.52
CA ASP A 177 -8.05 11.24 -2.81
C ASP A 177 -8.46 9.77 -2.76
N MET A 178 -9.77 9.52 -2.82
CA MET A 178 -10.38 8.20 -2.76
C MET A 178 -10.79 7.64 -4.12
N SER A 179 -10.30 8.21 -5.23
CA SER A 179 -10.64 7.79 -6.59
C SER A 179 -10.15 6.39 -6.97
N MET A 180 -9.14 5.87 -6.27
CA MET A 180 -8.56 4.54 -6.52
C MET A 180 -8.61 3.62 -5.31
N LEU A 181 -8.18 4.11 -4.14
CA LEU A 181 -8.32 3.41 -2.88
C LEU A 181 -9.43 4.07 -2.06
N SER A 182 -10.37 3.28 -1.56
CA SER A 182 -11.30 3.71 -0.53
C SER A 182 -10.57 4.14 0.74
N VAL A 183 -11.29 4.79 1.66
CA VAL A 183 -10.73 5.19 2.95
C VAL A 183 -10.29 3.97 3.78
N ILE A 184 -11.03 2.85 3.72
CA ILE A 184 -10.69 1.60 4.42
C ILE A 184 -9.42 0.98 3.82
N GLU A 185 -9.33 0.89 2.48
CA GLU A 185 -8.11 0.39 1.83
C GLU A 185 -6.90 1.29 2.14
N THR A 186 -7.10 2.60 2.16
CA THR A 186 -6.06 3.58 2.53
C THR A 186 -5.56 3.34 3.96
N GLU A 187 -6.45 3.12 4.93
CA GLU A 187 -6.04 2.79 6.30
C GLU A 187 -5.31 1.44 6.37
N PHE A 188 -5.76 0.41 5.65
CA PHE A 188 -5.07 -0.90 5.65
C PHE A 188 -3.66 -0.84 5.09
N VAL A 189 -3.41 -0.07 4.02
CA VAL A 189 -2.05 0.10 3.49
C VAL A 189 -1.17 0.92 4.44
N LEU A 190 -1.72 1.91 5.16
CA LEU A 190 -0.99 2.66 6.18
C LEU A 190 -0.65 1.79 7.40
N ILE A 191 -1.59 0.95 7.87
CA ILE A 191 -1.34 -0.01 8.95
C ILE A 191 -0.22 -0.97 8.53
N ALA A 192 -0.30 -1.55 7.34
CA ALA A 192 0.72 -2.45 6.79
C ALA A 192 2.10 -1.78 6.74
N ALA A 193 2.15 -0.56 6.22
CA ALA A 193 3.39 0.17 6.04
C ALA A 193 4.05 0.59 7.36
N LEU A 194 3.27 1.01 8.35
CA LEU A 194 3.78 1.44 9.66
C LEU A 194 4.14 0.24 10.54
N LYS A 195 3.27 -0.77 10.59
CA LYS A 195 3.42 -1.89 11.52
C LYS A 195 4.64 -2.76 11.20
N VAL A 196 4.94 -2.96 9.91
CA VAL A 196 6.07 -3.80 9.52
C VAL A 196 7.44 -3.20 9.91
N GLN A 197 7.53 -1.86 9.99
CA GLN A 197 8.75 -1.16 10.41
C GLN A 197 9.10 -1.39 11.90
N GLY A 198 8.11 -1.75 12.73
CA GLY A 198 8.30 -2.10 14.14
C GLY A 198 8.82 -0.96 15.02
N GLY A 199 9.37 -1.32 16.18
CA GLY A 199 9.94 -0.37 17.14
C GLY A 199 8.93 0.70 17.57
N MET A 200 9.37 1.97 17.62
CA MET A 200 8.50 3.05 18.08
C MET A 200 7.41 3.47 17.08
N ILE A 201 7.53 3.06 15.81
CA ILE A 201 6.60 3.38 14.73
C ILE A 201 5.26 2.64 14.92
N GLU A 202 5.24 1.57 15.70
CA GLU A 202 4.02 0.81 15.99
C GLU A 202 2.94 1.65 16.69
N LYS A 203 3.32 2.71 17.40
CA LYS A 203 2.35 3.65 17.99
C LYS A 203 1.53 4.39 16.94
N GLN A 204 2.14 4.72 15.80
CA GLN A 204 1.47 5.32 14.65
C GLN A 204 0.57 4.29 13.98
N ALA A 205 1.03 3.04 13.82
CA ALA A 205 0.20 1.95 13.31
C ALA A 205 -1.08 1.75 14.15
N PHE A 206 -0.96 1.79 15.48
CA PHE A 206 -2.12 1.67 16.38
C PHE A 206 -3.17 2.77 16.16
N SER A 207 -2.73 3.99 15.86
CA SER A 207 -3.66 5.09 15.56
C SER A 207 -4.47 4.81 14.29
N HIS A 208 -3.85 4.23 13.28
CA HIS A 208 -4.52 3.81 12.04
C HIS A 208 -5.36 2.54 12.19
N ILE A 209 -5.01 1.63 13.11
CA ILE A 209 -5.87 0.48 13.47
C ILE A 209 -7.20 0.99 14.04
N LEU A 210 -7.16 1.98 14.94
CA LEU A 210 -8.37 2.65 15.44
C LEU A 210 -9.06 3.45 14.34
N GLY A 211 -8.27 4.12 13.49
CA GLY A 211 -8.73 4.87 12.33
C GLY A 211 -9.56 4.04 11.36
N ALA A 212 -9.09 2.85 11.00
CA ALA A 212 -9.81 1.91 10.15
C ALA A 212 -11.22 1.60 10.69
N VAL A 213 -11.35 1.39 12.00
CA VAL A 213 -12.66 1.17 12.65
C VAL A 213 -13.51 2.44 12.58
N ASN A 214 -12.93 3.61 12.84
CA ASN A 214 -13.66 4.89 12.79
C ASN A 214 -14.22 5.18 11.39
N VAL A 215 -13.54 4.73 10.33
CA VAL A 215 -13.98 4.91 8.92
C VAL A 215 -14.84 3.74 8.41
N GLY A 216 -15.24 2.81 9.30
CA GLY A 216 -16.24 1.79 9.01
C GLY A 216 -15.70 0.40 8.65
N ALA A 217 -14.41 0.13 8.80
CA ALA A 217 -13.89 -1.23 8.67
C ALA A 217 -14.41 -2.11 9.82
N SER A 218 -14.79 -3.35 9.51
CA SER A 218 -15.21 -4.28 10.57
C SER A 218 -14.02 -4.69 11.43
N LYS A 219 -14.28 -5.01 12.70
CA LYS A 219 -13.24 -5.49 13.62
C LYS A 219 -12.57 -6.77 13.10
N VAL A 220 -13.34 -7.66 12.47
CA VAL A 220 -12.83 -8.89 11.85
C VAL A 220 -11.84 -8.59 10.73
N GLU A 221 -12.15 -7.65 9.84
CA GLU A 221 -11.22 -7.25 8.77
C GLU A 221 -9.94 -6.63 9.34
N VAL A 222 -10.08 -5.73 10.32
CA VAL A 222 -8.92 -5.06 10.96
C VAL A 222 -8.01 -6.08 11.62
N ASP A 223 -8.56 -6.99 12.44
CA ASP A 223 -7.78 -8.01 13.13
C ASP A 223 -7.13 -8.98 12.14
N SER A 224 -7.83 -9.33 11.06
CA SER A 224 -7.30 -10.18 9.98
C SER A 224 -6.18 -9.51 9.21
N ALA A 225 -6.28 -8.21 8.92
CA ALA A 225 -5.24 -7.44 8.27
C ALA A 225 -3.98 -7.39 9.14
N VAL A 226 -4.14 -7.13 10.43
CA VAL A 226 -3.05 -7.12 11.42
C VAL A 226 -2.36 -8.49 11.51
N GLU A 227 -3.13 -9.58 11.58
CA GLU A 227 -2.60 -10.95 11.61
C GLU A 227 -1.84 -11.28 10.32
N LEU A 228 -2.40 -10.92 9.16
CA LEU A 228 -1.75 -11.11 7.86
C LEU A 228 -0.41 -10.37 7.79
N ILE A 229 -0.35 -9.11 8.23
CA ILE A 229 0.89 -8.30 8.25
C ILE A 229 1.97 -8.99 9.09
N GLU A 230 1.63 -9.50 10.27
CA GLU A 230 2.59 -10.21 11.12
C GLU A 230 3.10 -11.50 10.47
N LYS A 231 2.21 -12.28 9.84
CA LYS A 231 2.62 -13.49 9.12
C LYS A 231 3.52 -13.19 7.93
N ILE A 232 3.22 -12.14 7.16
CA ILE A 232 4.08 -11.68 6.07
C ILE A 232 5.44 -11.25 6.62
N LYS A 233 5.46 -10.45 7.69
CA LYS A 233 6.70 -10.01 8.34
C LYS A 233 7.58 -11.20 8.74
N ILE A 234 7.00 -12.21 9.40
CA ILE A 234 7.71 -13.46 9.77
C ILE A 234 8.24 -14.18 8.53
N CYS A 235 7.41 -14.28 7.47
CA CYS A 235 7.82 -14.90 6.21
C CYS A 235 9.03 -14.19 5.56
N LEU A 236 9.10 -12.87 5.71
CA LEU A 236 10.15 -12.04 5.10
C LEU A 236 11.40 -11.88 5.98
N MET A 237 11.36 -12.25 7.28
CA MET A 237 12.51 -12.13 8.20
C MET A 237 13.86 -12.59 7.62
N PRO A 238 13.96 -13.69 6.85
CA PRO A 238 15.24 -14.14 6.30
C PRO A 238 15.88 -13.20 5.28
N VAL A 239 15.11 -12.28 4.69
CA VAL A 239 15.54 -11.36 3.62
C VAL A 239 15.30 -9.89 3.97
N ILE A 240 14.86 -9.59 5.21
CA ILE A 240 14.84 -8.21 5.69
C ILE A 240 16.29 -7.75 5.76
N PRO A 241 16.68 -6.67 5.05
CA PRO A 241 18.04 -6.15 5.13
C PRO A 241 18.37 -5.85 6.60
N SER A 242 19.48 -6.42 7.09
CA SER A 242 20.06 -5.99 8.36
C SER A 242 20.46 -4.53 8.22
N ILE A 243 19.83 -3.67 9.02
CA ILE A 243 20.10 -2.23 9.11
C ILE A 243 21.44 -2.02 9.82
#